data_AF-A0AAW9IUX0-F1
#
_entry.id   AF-A0AAW9IUX0-F1
#
_cell.length_a   1.000
_cell.length_b   1.000
_cell.length_c   1.000
_cell.angle_alpha   90.00
_cell.angle_beta   90.00
_cell.angle_gamma   90.00
#
_symmetry.space_group_name_H-M   'P 1'
#
loop_
_entity.id
_entity.type
_entity.pdbx_description
1 polymer ?
#
loop_
_entity_poly.entity_id
_entity_poly.type
_entity_poly.pdbx_seq_one_letter_code
_entity_poly.pdbx_strand_id
1 'polypeptide(L)'
;ELSAEKEKVNDLILNSKNHFVANNTRWQGYLDKTFANAEKTTDKSYKNAAVKSIETLTTNWRSSAGALLHDGVVPSMSYKWFIGMWAWDSWKQAVATARFDGELAKNNIRALFDYQVTEDDAIRPQDSGAIVDCIFYNKDGARGDDGGNWNERNSKPALAAWSVWNVYKATGDTTFLQEMYPKLVAYHNWWYTNRDHDQNGIAEYGGMVHQDNNSKDEIIAAAAWESGMDNAPRFDVQGYGEGDTGIDVFENKDKNGTLLGYSINQESVDLNSYLYAEKGFLKSMAEVLGNTGDAKKYEEEANNVRKYVSENMFDEETGFF
;
A
#
# COMPACT_ATOMS: atom_id res chain seq x y z
N GLU A 1 23.72 -17.89 -8.45
CA GLU A 1 23.18 -17.02 -9.52
C GLU A 1 23.96 -17.11 -10.82
N LEU A 2 25.24 -16.69 -10.88
CA LEU A 2 26.02 -16.72 -12.14
C LEU A 2 25.98 -18.08 -12.88
N SER A 3 26.10 -19.19 -12.15
CA SER A 3 26.01 -20.54 -12.75
C SER A 3 24.62 -20.87 -13.28
N ALA A 4 23.55 -20.40 -12.63
CA ALA A 4 22.18 -20.60 -13.10
C ALA A 4 21.88 -19.74 -14.34
N GLU A 5 22.49 -18.56 -14.45
CA GLU A 5 22.35 -17.70 -15.63
C GLU A 5 23.14 -18.19 -16.84
N LYS A 6 24.26 -18.91 -16.66
CA LYS A 6 25.04 -19.45 -17.78
C LYS A 6 24.22 -20.34 -18.72
N GLU A 7 23.39 -21.21 -18.17
CA GLU A 7 22.52 -22.08 -18.97
C GLU A 7 21.47 -21.27 -19.73
N LYS A 8 20.86 -20.27 -19.08
CA LYS A 8 19.89 -19.36 -19.72
C LYS A 8 20.51 -18.53 -20.83
N VAL A 9 21.75 -18.03 -20.64
CA VAL A 9 22.48 -17.29 -21.68
C VAL A 9 22.78 -18.17 -22.89
N ASN A 10 23.22 -19.41 -22.66
CA ASN A 10 23.44 -20.36 -23.74
C ASN A 10 22.13 -20.64 -24.51
N ASP A 11 21.03 -20.84 -23.80
CA ASP A 11 19.71 -21.02 -24.41
C ASP A 11 19.27 -19.77 -25.19
N LEU A 12 19.44 -18.57 -24.65
CA LEU A 12 19.13 -17.31 -25.33
C LEU A 12 19.87 -17.16 -26.66
N ILE A 13 21.15 -17.58 -26.73
CA ILE A 13 21.96 -17.52 -27.94
C ILE A 13 21.48 -18.58 -28.94
N LEU A 14 21.33 -19.83 -28.50
CA LEU A 14 20.98 -20.97 -29.37
C LEU A 14 19.54 -20.90 -29.89
N ASN A 15 18.62 -20.39 -29.08
CA ASN A 15 17.17 -20.34 -29.33
C ASN A 15 16.64 -18.90 -29.45
N SER A 16 17.50 -17.95 -29.82
CA SER A 16 17.18 -16.50 -29.89
C SER A 16 15.86 -16.17 -30.60
N LYS A 17 15.55 -16.83 -31.71
CA LYS A 17 14.30 -16.64 -32.44
C LYS A 17 13.07 -16.90 -31.57
N ASN A 18 13.09 -17.95 -30.74
CA ASN A 18 11.97 -18.28 -29.86
C ASN A 18 11.79 -17.22 -28.78
N HIS A 19 12.89 -16.68 -28.25
CA HIS A 19 12.85 -15.59 -27.27
C HIS A 19 12.30 -14.29 -27.85
N PHE A 20 12.67 -13.93 -29.09
CA PHE A 20 12.05 -12.78 -29.78
C PHE A 20 10.55 -12.97 -30.01
N VAL A 21 10.13 -14.18 -30.40
CA VAL A 21 8.70 -14.50 -30.56
C VAL A 21 7.98 -14.41 -29.22
N ALA A 22 8.53 -14.99 -28.15
CA ALA A 22 7.94 -14.91 -26.80
C ALA A 22 7.81 -13.47 -26.32
N ASN A 23 8.83 -12.63 -26.55
CA ASN A 23 8.78 -11.20 -26.21
C ASN A 23 7.68 -10.46 -27.00
N ASN A 24 7.59 -10.68 -28.32
CA ASN A 24 6.54 -10.05 -29.13
C ASN A 24 5.14 -10.49 -28.70
N THR A 25 4.96 -11.79 -28.44
CA THR A 25 3.68 -12.33 -27.95
C THR A 25 3.30 -11.70 -26.61
N ARG A 26 4.25 -11.54 -25.68
CA ARG A 26 4.00 -10.92 -24.37
C ARG A 26 3.56 -9.47 -24.50
N TRP A 27 4.31 -8.65 -25.24
CA TRP A 27 3.96 -7.23 -25.45
C TRP A 27 2.64 -7.05 -26.22
N GLN A 28 2.42 -7.86 -27.26
CA GLN A 28 1.14 -7.83 -27.97
C GLN A 28 -0.01 -8.23 -27.05
N GLY A 29 0.18 -9.26 -26.21
CA GLY A 29 -0.80 -9.67 -25.20
C GLY A 29 -1.14 -8.58 -24.18
N TYR A 30 -0.17 -7.74 -23.78
CA TYR A 30 -0.45 -6.57 -22.94
C TYR A 30 -1.36 -5.57 -23.63
N LEU A 31 -1.10 -5.26 -24.90
CA LEU A 31 -1.93 -4.35 -25.71
C LEU A 31 -3.33 -4.93 -25.94
N ASP A 32 -3.41 -6.21 -26.30
CA ASP A 32 -4.67 -6.91 -26.57
C ASP A 32 -5.58 -6.90 -25.34
N LYS A 33 -5.04 -7.21 -24.15
CA LYS A 33 -5.79 -7.14 -22.90
C LYS A 33 -6.25 -5.72 -22.57
N THR A 34 -5.35 -4.74 -22.69
CA THR A 34 -5.65 -3.32 -22.38
C THR A 34 -6.77 -2.78 -23.26
N PHE A 35 -6.77 -3.13 -24.54
CA PHE A 35 -7.71 -2.59 -25.53
C PHE A 35 -8.86 -3.54 -25.89
N ALA A 36 -9.00 -4.69 -25.23
CA ALA A 36 -10.05 -5.68 -25.51
C ALA A 36 -11.47 -5.09 -25.55
N ASN A 37 -11.74 -4.13 -24.65
CA ASN A 37 -13.03 -3.44 -24.53
C ASN A 37 -12.96 -1.95 -24.87
N ALA A 38 -11.86 -1.48 -25.48
CA ALA A 38 -11.73 -0.08 -25.84
C ALA A 38 -12.65 0.27 -27.01
N GLU A 39 -13.36 1.40 -26.91
CA GLU A 39 -14.19 1.85 -28.01
C GLU A 39 -13.33 2.15 -29.24
N LYS A 40 -13.85 1.82 -30.43
CA LYS A 40 -13.18 2.14 -31.69
C LYS A 40 -12.97 3.66 -31.85
N THR A 41 -13.88 4.44 -31.30
CA THR A 41 -13.92 5.91 -31.25
C THR A 41 -12.95 6.54 -30.25
N THR A 42 -12.32 5.77 -29.36
CA THR A 42 -11.37 6.33 -28.40
C THR A 42 -10.19 6.99 -29.13
N ASP A 43 -9.95 8.26 -28.79
CA ASP A 43 -8.93 9.10 -29.41
C ASP A 43 -7.53 8.47 -29.31
N LYS A 44 -6.73 8.67 -30.36
CA LYS A 44 -5.38 8.11 -30.47
C LYS A 44 -4.45 8.61 -29.35
N SER A 45 -4.62 9.85 -28.88
CA SER A 45 -3.80 10.42 -27.80
C SER A 45 -3.99 9.65 -26.49
N TYR A 46 -5.21 9.27 -26.13
CA TYR A 46 -5.48 8.46 -24.94
C TYR A 46 -4.94 7.03 -25.08
N LYS A 47 -5.02 6.43 -26.28
CA LYS A 47 -4.39 5.12 -26.54
C LYS A 47 -2.87 5.20 -26.38
N ASN A 48 -2.24 6.25 -26.91
CA ASN A 48 -0.80 6.47 -26.76
C ASN A 48 -0.40 6.70 -25.30
N ALA A 49 -1.22 7.42 -24.53
CA ALA A 49 -0.99 7.60 -23.09
C ALA A 49 -1.04 6.26 -22.35
N ALA A 50 -2.03 5.41 -22.64
CA ALA A 50 -2.13 4.08 -22.05
C ALA A 50 -0.93 3.19 -22.40
N VAL A 51 -0.48 3.19 -23.68
CA VAL A 51 0.74 2.45 -24.08
C VAL A 51 1.96 2.95 -23.33
N LYS A 52 2.13 4.27 -23.20
CA LYS A 52 3.23 4.86 -22.42
C LYS A 52 3.18 4.45 -20.95
N SER A 53 1.99 4.35 -20.37
CA SER A 53 1.82 3.85 -18.99
C SER A 53 2.27 2.38 -18.87
N ILE A 54 1.94 1.52 -19.82
CA ILE A 54 2.39 0.11 -19.84
C ILE A 54 3.92 0.05 -19.95
N GLU A 55 4.51 0.82 -20.87
CA GLU A 55 5.97 0.89 -21.03
C GLU A 55 6.65 1.36 -19.73
N THR A 56 6.09 2.38 -19.07
CA THR A 56 6.62 2.93 -17.83
C THR A 56 6.56 1.90 -16.69
N LEU A 57 5.39 1.29 -16.45
CA LEU A 57 5.21 0.28 -15.40
C LEU A 57 6.09 -0.95 -15.65
N THR A 58 6.20 -1.39 -16.90
CA THR A 58 7.05 -2.54 -17.27
C THR A 58 8.53 -2.21 -17.14
N THR A 59 8.96 -0.97 -17.45
CA THR A 59 10.35 -0.52 -17.25
C THR A 59 10.72 -0.52 -15.76
N ASN A 60 9.75 -0.16 -14.92
CA ASN A 60 9.90 -0.08 -13.49
C ASN A 60 9.77 -1.44 -12.77
N TRP A 61 9.35 -2.50 -13.45
CA TRP A 61 9.30 -3.85 -12.90
C TRP A 61 10.71 -4.39 -12.55
N ARG A 62 10.85 -4.94 -11.34
CA ARG A 62 11.98 -5.73 -10.86
C ARG A 62 11.53 -7.15 -10.53
N SER A 63 12.34 -8.12 -10.92
CA SER A 63 12.20 -9.48 -10.43
C SER A 63 12.57 -9.59 -8.96
N SER A 64 12.07 -10.59 -8.26
CA SER A 64 12.50 -10.95 -6.91
C SER A 64 14.03 -11.05 -6.80
N ALA A 65 14.62 -10.38 -5.83
CA ALA A 65 16.05 -10.46 -5.53
C ALA A 65 16.35 -9.86 -4.15
N GLY A 66 17.38 -10.39 -3.47
CA GLY A 66 17.71 -9.97 -2.10
C GLY A 66 16.54 -10.26 -1.15
N ALA A 67 16.13 -9.25 -0.38
CA ALA A 67 14.94 -9.29 0.47
C ALA A 67 13.62 -9.04 -0.28
N LEU A 68 13.63 -8.79 -1.60
CA LEU A 68 12.38 -8.73 -2.37
C LEU A 68 12.02 -10.15 -2.82
N LEU A 69 11.13 -10.83 -2.11
CA LEU A 69 10.81 -12.25 -2.35
C LEU A 69 9.84 -12.46 -3.52
N HIS A 70 9.11 -11.42 -3.89
CA HIS A 70 8.27 -11.38 -5.08
C HIS A 70 8.69 -10.24 -6.03
N ASP A 71 8.34 -10.42 -7.29
CA ASP A 71 8.41 -9.38 -8.31
C ASP A 71 7.53 -8.18 -7.94
N GLY A 72 7.93 -6.98 -8.37
CA GLY A 72 7.11 -5.80 -8.17
C GLY A 72 7.57 -4.61 -9.01
N VAL A 73 6.82 -3.52 -8.92
CA VAL A 73 7.04 -2.30 -9.67
C VAL A 73 7.60 -1.25 -8.72
N VAL A 74 8.74 -0.68 -9.06
CA VAL A 74 9.31 0.42 -8.27
C VAL A 74 8.79 1.77 -8.78
N PRO A 75 8.76 2.87 -8.00
CA PRO A 75 8.22 4.15 -8.48
C PRO A 75 8.93 4.68 -9.73
N SER A 76 10.26 4.56 -9.79
CA SER A 76 11.02 4.93 -10.98
C SER A 76 12.41 4.32 -11.01
N MET A 77 12.82 3.82 -12.18
CA MET A 77 14.20 3.42 -12.43
C MET A 77 15.17 4.55 -12.69
N SER A 78 14.68 5.76 -12.90
CA SER A 78 15.51 6.90 -13.23
C SER A 78 16.00 7.66 -12.01
N TYR A 79 15.63 7.23 -10.80
CA TYR A 79 16.03 7.89 -9.56
C TYR A 79 16.46 6.87 -8.50
N LYS A 80 17.68 7.03 -7.99
CA LYS A 80 18.34 6.05 -7.11
C LYS A 80 17.58 5.70 -5.83
N TRP A 81 16.82 6.66 -5.28
CA TRP A 81 16.05 6.45 -4.05
C TRP A 81 14.73 5.74 -4.28
N PHE A 82 14.36 5.46 -5.54
CA PHE A 82 13.11 4.80 -5.92
C PHE A 82 13.29 3.36 -6.36
N ILE A 83 14.42 2.71 -6.07
CA ILE A 83 14.66 1.29 -6.39
C ILE A 83 14.30 0.41 -5.18
N GLY A 84 13.05 0.53 -4.75
CA GLY A 84 12.41 -0.21 -3.65
C GLY A 84 10.89 -0.31 -3.93
N MET A 85 10.14 -0.93 -3.03
CA MET A 85 8.68 -1.01 -3.14
C MET A 85 8.05 -0.27 -1.96
N TRP A 86 7.27 0.77 -2.24
CA TRP A 86 6.51 1.53 -1.25
C TRP A 86 5.08 1.05 -1.24
N ALA A 87 4.49 0.91 -0.06
CA ALA A 87 3.14 0.38 0.07
C ALA A 87 2.12 1.17 -0.78
N TRP A 88 2.06 2.50 -0.62
CA TRP A 88 1.12 3.37 -1.34
C TRP A 88 1.24 3.28 -2.87
N ASP A 89 2.46 3.32 -3.37
CA ASP A 89 2.77 3.21 -4.79
C ASP A 89 2.36 1.85 -5.34
N SER A 90 2.69 0.79 -4.60
CA SER A 90 2.45 -0.60 -5.00
C SER A 90 0.96 -0.89 -5.16
N TRP A 91 0.11 -0.34 -4.30
CA TRP A 91 -1.34 -0.44 -4.42
C TRP A 91 -1.84 0.13 -5.76
N LYS A 92 -1.40 1.33 -6.12
CA LYS A 92 -1.83 2.01 -7.36
C LYS A 92 -1.27 1.32 -8.60
N GLN A 93 0.00 0.95 -8.54
CA GLN A 93 0.69 0.24 -9.63
C GLN A 93 0.06 -1.12 -9.89
N ALA A 94 -0.34 -1.86 -8.86
CA ALA A 94 -0.98 -3.16 -9.03
C ALA A 94 -2.33 -3.03 -9.74
N VAL A 95 -3.16 -2.05 -9.36
CA VAL A 95 -4.46 -1.82 -10.03
C VAL A 95 -4.30 -1.47 -11.51
N ALA A 96 -3.33 -0.64 -11.86
CA ALA A 96 -3.03 -0.33 -13.25
C ALA A 96 -2.47 -1.54 -14.00
N THR A 97 -1.51 -2.24 -13.39
CA THR A 97 -0.82 -3.40 -13.97
C THR A 97 -1.76 -4.56 -14.22
N ALA A 98 -2.76 -4.78 -13.36
CA ALA A 98 -3.74 -5.86 -13.51
C ALA A 98 -4.55 -5.79 -14.82
N ARG A 99 -4.60 -4.62 -15.48
CA ARG A 99 -5.23 -4.45 -16.79
C ARG A 99 -4.50 -5.16 -17.92
N PHE A 100 -3.21 -5.47 -17.76
CA PHE A 100 -2.39 -6.11 -18.79
C PHE A 100 -1.58 -7.31 -18.28
N ASP A 101 -1.12 -7.28 -17.02
CA ASP A 101 -0.33 -8.33 -16.38
C ASP A 101 -0.85 -8.63 -14.95
N GLY A 102 -1.81 -9.55 -14.86
CA GLY A 102 -2.43 -9.91 -13.59
C GLY A 102 -1.47 -10.59 -12.59
N GLU A 103 -0.48 -11.35 -13.05
CA GLU A 103 0.47 -12.02 -12.16
C GLU A 103 1.48 -11.03 -11.58
N LEU A 104 2.00 -10.10 -12.40
CA LEU A 104 2.83 -9.01 -11.89
C LEU A 104 2.07 -8.17 -10.87
N ALA A 105 0.79 -7.87 -11.11
CA ALA A 105 -0.04 -7.11 -10.17
C ALA A 105 -0.21 -7.83 -8.81
N LYS A 106 -0.44 -9.14 -8.81
CA LYS A 106 -0.52 -9.95 -7.58
C LYS A 106 0.81 -9.98 -6.85
N ASN A 107 1.92 -10.21 -7.57
CA ASN A 107 3.25 -10.26 -6.99
C ASN A 107 3.67 -8.91 -6.39
N ASN A 108 3.32 -7.80 -7.05
CA ASN A 108 3.57 -6.46 -6.51
C ASN A 108 2.89 -6.23 -5.16
N ILE A 109 1.70 -6.82 -4.95
CA ILE A 109 1.02 -6.80 -3.66
C ILE A 109 1.73 -7.74 -2.68
N ARG A 110 1.98 -8.99 -3.08
CA ARG A 110 2.63 -10.01 -2.23
C ARG A 110 3.96 -9.53 -1.67
N ALA A 111 4.76 -8.83 -2.46
CA ALA A 111 6.06 -8.31 -2.03
C ALA A 111 5.97 -7.51 -0.73
N LEU A 112 4.97 -6.64 -0.59
CA LEU A 112 4.75 -5.85 0.64
C LEU A 112 4.23 -6.72 1.79
N PHE A 113 3.39 -7.71 1.49
CA PHE A 113 2.81 -8.63 2.47
C PHE A 113 3.75 -9.76 2.91
N ASP A 114 4.88 -9.98 2.23
CA ASP A 114 5.95 -10.88 2.67
C ASP A 114 6.53 -10.44 4.01
N TYR A 115 6.45 -9.13 4.29
CA TYR A 115 6.97 -8.48 5.48
C TYR A 115 5.86 -7.85 6.33
N GLN A 116 4.62 -8.34 6.18
CA GLN A 116 3.56 -7.99 7.12
C GLN A 116 3.99 -8.42 8.52
N VAL A 117 3.91 -7.49 9.47
CA VAL A 117 4.29 -7.76 10.86
C VAL A 117 3.35 -8.82 11.44
N THR A 118 3.91 -9.76 12.19
CA THR A 118 3.15 -10.80 12.88
C THR A 118 3.37 -10.70 14.39
N GLU A 119 2.55 -11.39 15.18
CA GLU A 119 2.69 -11.45 16.64
C GLU A 119 4.05 -12.05 17.07
N ASP A 120 4.67 -12.85 16.19
CA ASP A 120 5.99 -13.46 16.41
C ASP A 120 7.15 -12.59 15.90
N ASP A 121 6.90 -11.36 15.42
CA ASP A 121 7.97 -10.46 14.96
C ASP A 121 8.91 -10.12 16.12
N ALA A 122 10.21 -10.29 15.90
CA ALA A 122 11.23 -10.14 16.94
C ALA A 122 11.51 -8.69 17.35
N ILE A 123 11.07 -7.71 16.56
CA ILE A 123 11.37 -6.29 16.74
C ILE A 123 10.13 -5.53 17.19
N ARG A 124 8.98 -5.82 16.58
CA ARG A 124 7.75 -5.04 16.74
C ARG A 124 6.49 -5.92 16.82
N PRO A 125 6.41 -6.88 17.75
CA PRO A 125 5.22 -7.72 17.88
C PRO A 125 3.96 -6.88 18.20
N GLN A 126 4.11 -5.68 18.78
CA GLN A 126 3.03 -4.73 19.02
C GLN A 126 2.39 -4.15 17.74
N ASP A 127 3.05 -4.28 16.58
CA ASP A 127 2.55 -3.82 15.29
C ASP A 127 1.94 -4.98 14.45
N SER A 128 1.56 -6.10 15.06
CA SER A 128 0.97 -7.24 14.34
C SER A 128 -0.15 -6.80 13.38
N GLY A 129 -0.04 -7.22 12.12
CA GLY A 129 -0.92 -6.82 11.02
C GLY A 129 -0.39 -5.66 10.17
N ALA A 130 0.54 -4.85 10.67
CA ALA A 130 1.07 -3.70 9.94
C ALA A 130 1.77 -4.08 8.64
N ILE A 131 1.60 -3.24 7.62
CA ILE A 131 2.45 -3.19 6.44
C ILE A 131 3.38 -1.99 6.59
N VAL A 132 4.67 -2.21 6.43
CA VAL A 132 5.69 -1.17 6.58
C VAL A 132 5.69 -0.22 5.38
N ASP A 133 6.26 0.97 5.54
CA ASP A 133 6.30 2.01 4.51
C ASP A 133 6.90 1.49 3.19
N CYS A 134 8.13 0.98 3.26
CA CYS A 134 8.82 0.47 2.09
C CYS A 134 9.85 -0.61 2.41
N ILE A 135 10.00 -1.49 1.43
CA ILE A 135 10.93 -2.62 1.43
C ILE A 135 11.93 -2.46 0.27
N PHE A 136 13.14 -2.95 0.49
CA PHE A 136 14.27 -2.80 -0.44
C PHE A 136 15.04 -4.11 -0.58
N TYR A 137 16.01 -4.13 -1.49
CA TYR A 137 16.87 -5.28 -1.72
C TYR A 137 17.62 -5.74 -0.45
N ASN A 138 18.14 -4.80 0.34
CA ASN A 138 18.70 -5.08 1.68
C ASN A 138 17.72 -4.58 2.75
N LYS A 139 17.59 -5.35 3.83
CA LYS A 139 16.84 -4.90 5.02
C LYS A 139 17.68 -3.89 5.82
N ASP A 140 17.11 -3.26 6.83
CA ASP A 140 17.85 -2.35 7.69
C ASP A 140 18.70 -3.09 8.75
N GLY A 141 19.48 -2.30 9.49
CA GLY A 141 20.31 -2.77 10.60
C GLY A 141 19.53 -3.49 11.68
N ALA A 142 18.32 -3.04 12.01
CA ALA A 142 17.49 -3.69 13.02
C ALA A 142 17.09 -5.12 12.60
N ARG A 143 16.91 -5.35 11.29
CA ARG A 143 16.63 -6.67 10.70
C ARG A 143 17.87 -7.44 10.25
N GLY A 144 19.05 -7.04 10.71
CA GLY A 144 20.31 -7.80 10.58
C GLY A 144 21.00 -7.67 9.22
N ASP A 145 20.77 -6.57 8.51
CA ASP A 145 21.36 -6.29 7.20
C ASP A 145 21.88 -4.83 7.13
N ASP A 146 22.43 -4.37 6.01
CA ASP A 146 23.11 -3.07 5.91
C ASP A 146 22.36 -1.99 5.08
N GLY A 147 21.09 -2.24 4.76
CA GLY A 147 20.25 -1.35 3.98
C GLY A 147 19.92 -0.05 4.70
N GLY A 148 19.99 1.07 3.98
CA GLY A 148 19.69 2.41 4.51
C GLY A 148 18.31 2.97 4.13
N ASN A 149 17.49 2.23 3.36
CA ASN A 149 16.21 2.73 2.84
C ASN A 149 14.99 1.93 3.30
N TRP A 150 15.18 0.71 3.84
CA TRP A 150 14.08 -0.07 4.41
C TRP A 150 13.48 0.71 5.58
N ASN A 151 12.18 0.99 5.55
CA ASN A 151 11.56 1.89 6.51
C ASN A 151 10.34 1.28 7.19
N GLU A 152 10.40 1.25 8.53
CA GLU A 152 9.35 0.76 9.42
C GLU A 152 9.00 1.76 10.52
N ARG A 153 9.26 3.04 10.26
CA ARG A 153 8.87 4.15 11.14
C ARG A 153 7.38 4.47 11.05
N ASN A 154 6.77 4.09 9.94
CA ASN A 154 5.39 4.38 9.57
C ASN A 154 4.90 3.32 8.58
N SER A 155 3.60 3.36 8.30
CA SER A 155 2.97 2.68 7.18
C SER A 155 2.76 3.65 6.00
N LYS A 156 1.72 3.40 5.20
CA LYS A 156 1.19 4.29 4.16
C LYS A 156 -0.34 4.15 4.12
N PRO A 157 -1.10 5.08 3.51
CA PRO A 157 -2.55 5.08 3.72
C PRO A 157 -3.24 3.82 3.18
N ALA A 158 -4.39 3.49 3.77
CA ALA A 158 -5.06 2.19 3.64
C ALA A 158 -5.74 1.95 2.27
N LEU A 159 -4.95 1.66 1.23
CA LEU A 159 -5.44 1.28 -0.11
C LEU A 159 -5.20 -0.20 -0.48
N ALA A 160 -4.74 -1.02 0.45
CA ALA A 160 -4.41 -2.42 0.18
C ALA A 160 -5.64 -3.23 -0.24
N ALA A 161 -6.77 -3.10 0.47
CA ALA A 161 -7.99 -3.84 0.13
C ALA A 161 -8.59 -3.39 -1.21
N TRP A 162 -8.55 -2.08 -1.51
CA TRP A 162 -8.92 -1.55 -2.82
C TRP A 162 -8.08 -2.19 -3.92
N SER A 163 -6.76 -2.27 -3.72
CA SER A 163 -5.85 -2.87 -4.69
C SER A 163 -6.15 -4.34 -4.94
N VAL A 164 -6.20 -5.14 -3.88
CA VAL A 164 -6.52 -6.58 -3.95
C VAL A 164 -7.87 -6.81 -4.63
N TRP A 165 -8.90 -6.04 -4.29
CA TRP A 165 -10.23 -6.16 -4.91
C TRP A 165 -10.18 -5.90 -6.41
N ASN A 166 -9.49 -4.85 -6.85
CA ASN A 166 -9.40 -4.52 -8.28
C ASN A 166 -8.56 -5.56 -9.06
N VAL A 167 -7.48 -6.08 -8.46
CA VAL A 167 -6.71 -7.19 -9.05
C VAL A 167 -7.57 -8.45 -9.17
N TYR A 168 -8.34 -8.79 -8.14
CA TYR A 168 -9.32 -9.87 -8.20
C TYR A 168 -10.35 -9.64 -9.31
N LYS A 169 -10.95 -8.45 -9.40
CA LYS A 169 -11.93 -8.11 -10.44
C LYS A 169 -11.37 -8.23 -11.85
N ALA A 170 -10.08 -7.92 -12.05
CA ALA A 170 -9.42 -8.02 -13.34
C ALA A 170 -9.04 -9.47 -13.72
N THR A 171 -8.71 -10.31 -12.74
CA THR A 171 -8.17 -11.67 -12.98
C THR A 171 -9.18 -12.79 -12.75
N GLY A 172 -10.21 -12.55 -11.95
CA GLY A 172 -11.17 -13.57 -11.50
C GLY A 172 -10.58 -14.58 -10.51
N ASP A 173 -9.35 -14.37 -10.03
CA ASP A 173 -8.64 -15.34 -9.19
C ASP A 173 -9.11 -15.30 -7.72
N THR A 174 -10.03 -16.20 -7.37
CA THR A 174 -10.53 -16.34 -6.01
C THR A 174 -9.49 -16.91 -5.04
N THR A 175 -8.47 -17.63 -5.51
CA THR A 175 -7.39 -18.16 -4.65
C THR A 175 -6.52 -17.02 -4.15
N PHE A 176 -6.21 -16.04 -5.00
CA PHE A 176 -5.56 -14.80 -4.56
C PHE A 176 -6.40 -14.04 -3.52
N LEU A 177 -7.73 -14.00 -3.69
CA LEU A 177 -8.61 -13.38 -2.71
C LEU A 177 -8.59 -14.10 -1.35
N GLN A 178 -8.60 -15.44 -1.36
CA GLN A 178 -8.48 -16.27 -0.16
C GLN A 178 -7.14 -16.08 0.55
N GLU A 179 -6.06 -15.95 -0.22
CA GLU A 179 -4.70 -15.67 0.28
C GLU A 179 -4.63 -14.31 0.98
N MET A 180 -5.18 -13.27 0.35
CA MET A 180 -5.02 -11.90 0.79
C MET A 180 -6.01 -11.45 1.87
N TYR A 181 -7.22 -12.01 1.89
CA TYR A 181 -8.27 -11.59 2.82
C TYR A 181 -7.82 -11.58 4.29
N PRO A 182 -7.30 -12.67 4.90
CA PRO A 182 -6.89 -12.64 6.30
C PRO A 182 -5.76 -11.64 6.58
N LYS A 183 -4.87 -11.41 5.61
CA LYS A 183 -3.79 -10.42 5.70
C LYS A 183 -4.34 -9.00 5.72
N LEU A 184 -5.31 -8.71 4.87
CA LEU A 184 -6.01 -7.41 4.85
C LEU A 184 -6.79 -7.18 6.15
N VAL A 185 -7.45 -8.22 6.68
CA VAL A 185 -8.14 -8.11 7.98
C VAL A 185 -7.17 -7.76 9.11
N ALA A 186 -5.99 -8.39 9.14
CA ALA A 186 -4.96 -8.06 10.13
C ALA A 186 -4.48 -6.60 10.00
N TYR A 187 -4.22 -6.15 8.76
CA TYR A 187 -3.81 -4.77 8.52
C TYR A 187 -4.90 -3.75 8.87
N HIS A 188 -6.16 -4.06 8.56
CA HIS A 188 -7.31 -3.24 8.95
C HIS A 188 -7.43 -3.10 10.46
N ASN A 189 -7.29 -4.20 11.20
CA ASN A 189 -7.39 -4.18 12.65
C ASN A 189 -6.22 -3.44 13.31
N TRP A 190 -5.02 -3.48 12.69
CA TRP A 190 -3.85 -2.74 13.18
C TRP A 190 -4.11 -1.23 13.21
N TRP A 191 -4.78 -0.65 12.20
CA TRP A 191 -5.14 0.78 12.23
C TRP A 191 -5.93 1.14 13.50
N TYR A 192 -6.98 0.40 13.82
CA TYR A 192 -7.79 0.68 15.01
C TYR A 192 -7.13 0.31 16.34
N THR A 193 -6.08 -0.51 16.30
CA THR A 193 -5.34 -0.88 17.51
C THR A 193 -4.22 0.13 17.82
N ASN A 194 -3.54 0.63 16.77
CA ASN A 194 -2.29 1.37 16.90
C ASN A 194 -2.40 2.84 16.44
N ARG A 195 -3.52 3.26 15.85
CA ARG A 195 -3.75 4.58 15.23
C ARG A 195 -5.13 5.15 15.53
N ASP A 196 -5.74 4.79 16.65
CA ASP A 196 -7.01 5.34 17.13
C ASP A 196 -6.81 5.70 18.61
N HIS A 197 -6.30 6.91 18.85
CA HIS A 197 -5.78 7.30 20.16
C HIS A 197 -6.88 7.34 21.23
N ASP A 198 -8.02 7.95 20.89
CA ASP A 198 -9.14 8.15 21.81
C ASP A 198 -10.18 7.00 21.76
N GLN A 199 -9.96 6.01 20.88
CA GLN A 199 -10.79 4.81 20.70
C GLN A 199 -12.22 5.13 20.25
N ASN A 200 -12.40 6.21 19.48
CA ASN A 200 -13.71 6.59 18.96
C ASN A 200 -14.06 5.88 17.64
N GLY A 201 -13.15 5.09 17.08
CA GLY A 201 -13.33 4.36 15.82
C GLY A 201 -12.93 5.15 14.57
N ILE A 202 -12.18 6.24 14.73
CA ILE A 202 -11.67 7.13 13.70
C ILE A 202 -10.14 7.20 13.87
N ALA A 203 -9.42 6.90 12.80
CA ALA A 203 -7.97 6.76 12.90
C ALA A 203 -7.24 8.08 12.64
N GLU A 204 -6.04 8.21 13.20
CA GLU A 204 -5.09 9.28 12.92
C GLU A 204 -3.86 8.75 12.16
N TYR A 205 -3.18 9.63 11.44
CA TYR A 205 -1.84 9.31 10.98
C TYR A 205 -0.85 9.34 12.15
N GLY A 206 0.24 8.60 12.04
CA GLY A 206 1.14 8.43 13.16
C GLY A 206 2.49 7.84 12.83
N GLY A 207 3.17 7.41 13.90
CA GLY A 207 4.46 6.73 13.84
C GLY A 207 4.41 5.41 14.60
N MET A 208 5.17 4.42 14.14
CA MET A 208 5.43 3.20 14.91
C MET A 208 6.48 3.46 15.98
N VAL A 209 6.58 2.58 16.98
CA VAL A 209 7.68 2.59 17.94
C VAL A 209 8.98 2.26 17.20
N HIS A 210 9.87 3.24 17.07
CA HIS A 210 11.11 3.13 16.32
C HIS A 210 12.21 4.00 16.91
N GLN A 211 13.47 3.57 16.83
CA GLN A 211 14.62 4.31 17.38
C GLN A 211 14.80 5.71 16.77
N ASP A 212 14.36 5.90 15.54
CA ASP A 212 14.42 7.19 14.83
C ASP A 212 13.19 8.05 15.06
N ASN A 213 12.09 7.49 15.56
CA ASN A 213 10.91 8.24 16.00
C ASN A 213 11.12 8.69 17.46
N ASN A 214 12.23 9.39 17.71
CA ASN A 214 12.75 9.70 19.05
C ASN A 214 12.48 11.13 19.55
N SER A 215 11.77 11.92 18.76
CA SER A 215 11.35 13.27 19.10
C SER A 215 9.99 13.57 18.48
N LYS A 216 9.31 14.61 18.99
CA LYS A 216 8.04 15.08 18.43
C LYS A 216 8.14 15.35 16.93
N ASP A 217 9.21 16.04 16.50
CA ASP A 217 9.41 16.39 15.09
C ASP A 217 9.59 15.15 14.19
N GLU A 218 10.35 14.16 14.66
CA GLU A 218 10.55 12.91 13.90
C GLU A 218 9.29 12.04 13.82
N ILE A 219 8.44 12.07 14.86
CA ILE A 219 7.15 11.38 14.86
C ILE A 219 6.17 12.09 13.92
N ILE A 220 6.13 13.42 13.93
CA ILE A 220 5.31 14.20 12.98
C ILE A 220 5.77 13.96 11.55
N ALA A 221 7.08 13.91 11.30
CA ALA A 221 7.63 13.56 9.99
C ALA A 221 7.17 12.17 9.56
N ALA A 222 7.24 11.16 10.44
CA ALA A 222 6.75 9.82 10.15
C ALA A 222 5.24 9.78 9.86
N ALA A 223 4.43 10.55 10.59
CA ALA A 223 2.99 10.69 10.33
C ALA A 223 2.69 11.37 8.99
N ALA A 224 3.44 12.41 8.65
CA ALA A 224 3.34 13.09 7.35
C ALA A 224 3.70 12.12 6.21
N TRP A 225 4.77 11.33 6.37
CA TRP A 225 5.11 10.24 5.44
C TRP A 225 4.04 9.17 5.39
N GLU A 226 3.43 8.79 6.52
CA GLU A 226 2.33 7.81 6.59
C GLU A 226 1.11 8.26 5.78
N SER A 227 0.91 9.58 5.63
CA SER A 227 -0.12 10.14 4.77
C SER A 227 0.23 10.16 3.28
N GLY A 228 1.52 10.05 2.95
CA GLY A 228 2.04 10.22 1.59
C GLY A 228 1.97 11.66 1.06
N MET A 229 1.75 12.65 1.94
CA MET A 229 1.60 14.07 1.63
C MET A 229 2.48 14.91 2.57
N ASP A 230 3.78 14.62 2.52
CA ASP A 230 4.80 14.98 3.52
C ASP A 230 4.86 16.47 3.90
N ASN A 231 4.57 17.37 2.96
CA ASN A 231 4.64 18.82 3.16
C ASN A 231 3.26 19.50 3.05
N ALA A 232 2.18 18.76 3.32
CA ALA A 232 0.85 19.35 3.35
C ALA A 232 0.71 20.29 4.57
N PRO A 233 0.07 21.47 4.43
CA PRO A 233 -0.07 22.45 5.51
C PRO A 233 -0.67 21.89 6.81
N ARG A 234 -1.49 20.83 6.71
CA ARG A 234 -2.08 20.12 7.85
C ARG A 234 -1.08 19.40 8.76
N PHE A 235 0.22 19.43 8.44
CA PHE A 235 1.29 18.89 9.27
C PHE A 235 2.21 19.98 9.84
N ASP A 236 1.83 21.27 9.69
CA ASP A 236 2.62 22.39 10.20
C ASP A 236 2.66 22.39 11.73
N VAL A 237 3.87 22.27 12.30
CA VAL A 237 4.10 22.15 13.75
C VAL A 237 3.62 23.39 14.53
N GLN A 238 3.66 24.58 13.91
CA GLN A 238 3.37 25.84 14.58
C GLN A 238 1.89 26.25 14.52
N GLY A 239 1.08 25.56 13.69
CA GLY A 239 -0.28 26.00 13.37
C GLY A 239 -0.32 27.34 12.62
N TYR A 240 -1.52 27.77 12.23
CA TYR A 240 -1.75 29.05 11.57
C TYR A 240 -2.98 29.80 12.13
N GLY A 241 -2.74 30.97 12.72
CA GLY A 241 -3.78 31.89 13.16
C GLY A 241 -4.24 31.68 14.60
N GLU A 242 -5.33 32.36 14.97
CA GLU A 242 -5.89 32.29 16.32
C GLU A 242 -6.70 30.99 16.47
N GLY A 243 -6.29 30.13 17.40
CA GLY A 243 -6.99 28.87 17.71
C GLY A 243 -6.37 27.61 17.11
N ASP A 244 -5.46 27.74 16.14
CA ASP A 244 -4.67 26.62 15.64
C ASP A 244 -3.37 26.49 16.45
N THR A 245 -3.31 25.45 17.28
CA THR A 245 -2.15 25.17 18.14
C THR A 245 -1.03 24.42 17.42
N GLY A 246 -1.23 24.07 16.14
CA GLY A 246 -0.37 23.19 15.40
C GLY A 246 -0.48 21.73 15.84
N ILE A 247 0.40 20.91 15.27
CA ILE A 247 0.40 19.46 15.50
C ILE A 247 1.09 19.09 16.81
N ASP A 248 0.43 18.21 17.55
CA ASP A 248 0.98 17.50 18.70
C ASP A 248 0.94 15.99 18.51
N VAL A 249 1.68 15.28 19.36
CA VAL A 249 1.85 13.82 19.27
C VAL A 249 1.36 13.17 20.56
N PHE A 250 0.54 12.15 20.40
CA PHE A 250 0.07 11.31 21.48
C PHE A 250 0.68 9.91 21.41
N GLU A 251 0.95 9.34 22.58
CA GLU A 251 1.34 7.93 22.71
C GLU A 251 0.09 7.04 22.71
N ASN A 252 0.08 6.02 21.85
CA ASN A 252 -0.94 4.98 21.85
C ASN A 252 -0.45 3.81 22.70
N LYS A 253 -1.24 3.40 23.69
CA LYS A 253 -0.89 2.35 24.64
C LYS A 253 -1.97 1.29 24.72
N ASP A 254 -1.55 0.04 24.91
CA ASP A 254 -2.48 -1.04 25.22
C ASP A 254 -3.03 -0.91 26.67
N LYS A 255 -3.95 -1.81 27.04
CA LYS A 255 -4.57 -1.84 28.37
C LYS A 255 -3.56 -2.10 29.52
N ASN A 256 -2.38 -2.63 29.21
CA ASN A 256 -1.31 -2.89 30.16
C ASN A 256 -0.30 -1.73 30.24
N GLY A 257 -0.48 -0.69 29.43
CA GLY A 257 0.43 0.46 29.32
C GLY A 257 1.61 0.24 28.37
N THR A 258 1.63 -0.85 27.59
CA THR A 258 2.63 -1.09 26.56
C THR A 258 2.47 -0.06 25.45
N LEU A 259 3.56 0.61 25.07
CA LEU A 259 3.55 1.55 23.94
C LEU A 259 3.36 0.79 22.63
N LEU A 260 2.29 1.12 21.90
CA LEU A 260 1.94 0.57 20.59
C LEU A 260 2.48 1.43 19.44
N GLY A 261 2.54 2.74 19.64
CA GLY A 261 2.95 3.70 18.63
C GLY A 261 2.51 5.10 19.00
N TYR A 262 2.36 5.95 17.99
CA TYR A 262 2.00 7.34 18.15
C TYR A 262 0.93 7.74 17.15
N SER A 263 0.07 8.67 17.53
CA SER A 263 -0.88 9.36 16.66
C SER A 263 -0.62 10.87 16.74
N ILE A 264 -0.84 11.60 15.66
CA ILE A 264 -0.96 13.06 15.75
C ILE A 264 -2.32 13.44 16.33
N ASN A 265 -2.44 14.64 16.90
CA ASN A 265 -3.68 15.19 17.45
C ASN A 265 -4.75 15.57 16.41
N GLN A 266 -4.78 14.87 15.27
CA GLN A 266 -5.62 15.19 14.12
C GLN A 266 -6.10 13.93 13.41
N GLU A 267 -7.42 13.72 13.43
CA GLU A 267 -8.10 12.74 12.58
C GLU A 267 -8.19 13.29 11.16
N SER A 268 -7.59 12.58 10.20
CA SER A 268 -7.53 13.07 8.83
C SER A 268 -8.69 12.52 7.99
N VAL A 269 -9.40 13.39 7.27
CA VAL A 269 -10.57 13.02 6.47
C VAL A 269 -10.25 12.04 5.34
N ASP A 270 -9.07 12.17 4.73
CA ASP A 270 -8.58 11.24 3.70
C ASP A 270 -8.34 9.84 4.27
N LEU A 271 -7.64 9.73 5.41
CA LEU A 271 -7.38 8.45 6.07
C LEU A 271 -8.69 7.72 6.36
N ASN A 272 -9.65 8.41 6.97
CA ASN A 272 -10.92 7.81 7.36
C ASN A 272 -11.83 7.55 6.15
N SER A 273 -11.68 8.31 5.07
CA SER A 273 -12.30 7.97 3.78
C SER A 273 -11.70 6.70 3.15
N TYR A 274 -10.39 6.50 3.25
CA TYR A 274 -9.74 5.26 2.82
C TYR A 274 -10.19 4.07 3.68
N LEU A 275 -10.24 4.23 5.00
CA LEU A 275 -10.68 3.18 5.92
C LEU A 275 -12.18 2.88 5.83
N TYR A 276 -13.00 3.86 5.44
CA TYR A 276 -14.39 3.64 5.05
C TYR A 276 -14.47 2.76 3.78
N ALA A 277 -13.73 3.13 2.74
CA ALA A 277 -13.69 2.39 1.49
C ALA A 277 -13.13 0.96 1.69
N GLU A 278 -12.09 0.82 2.52
CA GLU A 278 -11.49 -0.46 2.87
C GLU A 278 -12.52 -1.42 3.47
N LYS A 279 -13.36 -0.96 4.41
CA LYS A 279 -14.46 -1.79 4.94
C LYS A 279 -15.43 -2.22 3.84
N GLY A 280 -15.74 -1.35 2.89
CA GLY A 280 -16.54 -1.70 1.71
C GLY A 280 -15.91 -2.80 0.85
N PHE A 281 -14.59 -2.74 0.65
CA PHE A 281 -13.86 -3.79 -0.08
C PHE A 281 -13.79 -5.08 0.71
N LEU A 282 -13.46 -5.03 2.01
CA LEU A 282 -13.44 -6.19 2.90
C LEU A 282 -14.81 -6.88 2.97
N LYS A 283 -15.90 -6.10 3.07
CA LYS A 283 -17.27 -6.61 2.94
C LYS A 283 -17.46 -7.38 1.63
N SER A 284 -17.10 -6.77 0.50
CA SER A 284 -17.26 -7.38 -0.83
C SER A 284 -16.45 -8.68 -0.96
N MET A 285 -15.24 -8.71 -0.41
CA MET A 285 -14.42 -9.92 -0.35
C MET A 285 -15.05 -11.00 0.53
N ALA A 286 -15.53 -10.62 1.72
CA ALA A 286 -16.19 -11.52 2.65
C ALA A 286 -17.42 -12.18 2.01
N GLU A 287 -18.23 -11.42 1.26
CA GLU A 287 -19.38 -11.95 0.50
C GLU A 287 -18.95 -12.98 -0.55
N VAL A 288 -17.90 -12.69 -1.33
CA VAL A 288 -17.35 -13.64 -2.32
C VAL A 288 -16.84 -14.92 -1.65
N LEU A 289 -16.25 -14.81 -0.47
CA LEU A 289 -15.68 -15.92 0.28
C LEU A 289 -16.71 -16.67 1.16
N GLY A 290 -17.96 -16.19 1.24
CA GLY A 290 -19.02 -16.78 2.05
C GLY A 290 -18.97 -16.42 3.54
N ASN A 291 -18.16 -15.44 3.93
CA ASN A 291 -18.01 -14.95 5.31
C ASN A 291 -19.06 -13.90 5.65
N THR A 292 -20.34 -14.30 5.73
CA THR A 292 -21.46 -13.35 5.90
C THR A 292 -21.43 -12.57 7.22
N GLY A 293 -20.80 -13.11 8.27
CA GLY A 293 -20.62 -12.43 9.55
C GLY A 293 -19.72 -11.20 9.42
N ASP A 294 -18.56 -11.37 8.78
CA ASP A 294 -17.61 -10.29 8.51
C ASP A 294 -18.24 -9.22 7.60
N ALA A 295 -18.97 -9.64 6.57
CA ALA A 295 -19.65 -8.72 5.66
C ALA A 295 -20.61 -7.77 6.42
N LYS A 296 -21.39 -8.31 7.36
CA LYS A 296 -22.29 -7.52 8.21
C LYS A 296 -21.51 -6.60 9.16
N LYS A 297 -20.45 -7.10 9.80
CA LYS A 297 -19.57 -6.31 10.67
C LYS A 297 -19.03 -5.09 9.94
N TYR A 298 -18.41 -5.29 8.76
CA TYR A 298 -17.81 -4.20 8.00
C TYR A 298 -18.84 -3.21 7.46
N GLU A 299 -20.06 -3.64 7.18
CA GLU A 299 -21.16 -2.72 6.83
C GLU A 299 -21.52 -1.79 8.00
N GLU A 300 -21.66 -2.34 9.21
CA GLU A 300 -21.97 -1.57 10.42
C GLU A 300 -20.84 -0.58 10.74
N GLU A 301 -19.59 -1.05 10.75
CA GLU A 301 -18.42 -0.21 11.01
C GLU A 301 -18.21 0.87 9.94
N ALA A 302 -18.46 0.57 8.65
CA ALA A 302 -18.40 1.57 7.58
C ALA A 302 -19.45 2.67 7.77
N ASN A 303 -20.66 2.32 8.22
CA ASN A 303 -21.70 3.31 8.48
C ASN A 303 -21.30 4.26 9.62
N ASN A 304 -20.60 3.77 10.64
CA ASN A 304 -20.09 4.61 11.74
C ASN A 304 -19.08 5.64 11.22
N VAL A 305 -18.05 5.20 10.47
CA VAL A 305 -17.05 6.12 9.90
C VAL A 305 -17.70 7.13 8.95
N ARG A 306 -18.61 6.68 8.07
CA ARG A 306 -19.33 7.58 7.15
C ARG A 306 -20.09 8.66 7.91
N LYS A 307 -20.79 8.27 8.97
CA LYS A 307 -21.56 9.20 9.80
C LYS A 307 -20.63 10.23 10.44
N TYR A 308 -19.54 9.78 11.06
CA TYR A 308 -18.59 10.67 11.71
C TYR A 308 -17.97 11.67 10.73
N VAL A 309 -17.46 11.20 9.58
CA VAL A 309 -16.88 12.04 8.54
C VAL A 309 -17.90 13.07 8.03
N SER A 310 -19.15 12.65 7.80
CA SER A 310 -20.19 13.56 7.29
C SER A 310 -20.63 14.62 8.30
N GLU A 311 -20.64 14.29 9.60
CA GLU A 311 -21.13 15.17 10.66
C GLU A 311 -20.05 16.07 11.26
N ASN A 312 -18.78 15.64 11.25
CA ASN A 312 -17.70 16.33 11.98
C ASN A 312 -16.57 16.85 11.07
N MET A 313 -16.43 16.32 9.86
CA MET A 313 -15.35 16.71 8.94
C MET A 313 -15.86 17.49 7.73
N PHE A 314 -17.17 17.76 7.61
CA PHE A 314 -17.70 18.61 6.55
C PHE A 314 -18.04 19.99 7.11
N ASP A 315 -17.45 21.03 6.55
CA ASP A 315 -17.80 22.41 6.85
C ASP A 315 -18.86 22.92 5.88
N GLU A 316 -20.08 23.16 6.39
CA GLU A 316 -21.20 23.66 5.58
C GLU A 316 -20.96 25.08 5.05
N GLU A 317 -20.15 25.91 5.74
CA GLU A 317 -19.91 27.29 5.35
C GLU A 317 -19.06 27.37 4.07
N THR A 318 -17.95 26.62 4.03
CA THR A 318 -17.06 26.57 2.85
C THR A 318 -17.49 25.51 1.83
N GLY A 319 -18.34 24.55 2.22
CA GLY A 319 -18.79 23.45 1.37
C GLY A 319 -17.68 22.43 1.09
N PHE A 320 -16.76 22.23 2.03
CA PHE A 320 -15.57 21.40 1.86
C PHE A 320 -15.36 20.47 3.06
N PHE A 321 -14.54 19.44 2.85
CA PHE A 321 -14.11 18.47 3.87
C PHE A 321 -12.71 18.78 4.39
#